data_AF-A0A661FWJ3-F1
#
_entry.id   AF-A0A661FWJ3-F1
#
_cell.length_a   1.000
_cell.length_b   1.000
_cell.length_c   1.000
_cell.angle_alpha   90.00
_cell.angle_beta   90.00
_cell.angle_gamma   90.00
#
_symmetry.space_group_name_H-M   'P 1'
#
loop_
_entity.id
_entity.type
_entity.pdbx_description
1 polymer ?
#
loop_
_entity_poly.entity_id
_entity_poly.type
_entity_poly.pdbx_seq_one_letter_code
_entity_poly.pdbx_strand_id
1 'polypeptide(L)'
;MEAYLVDWLNLLGRWVHFITGIAWIGSSFYFVWLDNHLEAPQDSADVDKGVGGEIWSVHGGGFYHAQKYRVAPPVLPSTLHWFKWEAYTTWMSGMFLLALVYWYGAEVYLIDQSVAELTPVAAVGIA
;
A
#
# COMPACT_ATOMS: atom_id res chain seq x y z
N MET A 1 7.46 -2.41 -32.99
CA MET A 1 6.18 -2.19 -32.31
C MET A 1 6.15 -2.84 -30.92
N GLU A 2 6.52 -4.11 -30.80
CA GLU A 2 6.58 -4.81 -29.50
C GLU A 2 7.52 -4.14 -28.49
N ALA A 3 8.79 -3.91 -28.84
CA ALA A 3 9.74 -3.22 -27.94
C ALA A 3 9.21 -1.86 -27.44
N TYR A 4 8.61 -1.07 -28.34
CA TYR A 4 8.00 0.21 -28.00
C TYR A 4 6.84 0.08 -27.01
N LEU A 5 5.99 -0.94 -27.15
CA LEU A 5 4.94 -1.23 -26.19
C LEU A 5 5.53 -1.60 -24.82
N VAL A 6 6.56 -2.44 -24.80
CA VAL A 6 7.24 -2.87 -23.57
C VAL A 6 7.90 -1.68 -22.85
N ASP A 7 8.48 -0.74 -23.59
CA ASP A 7 9.05 0.50 -23.03
C ASP A 7 7.98 1.36 -22.35
N TRP A 8 6.83 1.54 -23.00
CA TRP A 8 5.70 2.26 -22.41
C TRP A 8 5.12 1.54 -21.20
N LEU A 9 4.98 0.22 -21.25
CA LEU A 9 4.52 -0.58 -20.11
C LEU A 9 5.50 -0.48 -18.93
N ASN A 10 6.80 -0.46 -19.20
CA ASN A 10 7.83 -0.22 -18.19
C ASN A 10 7.66 1.16 -17.55
N LEU A 11 7.56 2.20 -18.37
CA LEU A 11 7.43 3.57 -17.89
C LEU A 11 6.17 3.72 -17.04
N LEU A 12 5.01 3.36 -17.58
CA LEU A 12 3.73 3.49 -16.90
C LEU A 12 3.66 2.61 -15.66
N GLY A 13 4.11 1.36 -15.74
CA GLY A 13 4.13 0.43 -14.62
C GLY A 13 4.98 0.96 -13.45
N ARG A 14 6.17 1.51 -13.75
CA ARG A 14 7.07 2.10 -12.74
C ARG A 14 6.43 3.32 -12.08
N TRP A 15 5.80 4.19 -12.85
CA TRP A 15 5.09 5.35 -12.30
C TRP A 15 3.91 4.95 -11.42
N VAL A 16 3.08 3.99 -11.86
CA VAL A 16 1.98 3.46 -11.05
C VAL A 16 2.51 2.86 -9.75
N HIS A 17 3.57 2.05 -9.82
CA HIS A 17 4.16 1.44 -8.63
C HIS A 17 4.74 2.47 -7.66
N PHE A 18 5.47 3.46 -8.19
CA PHE A 18 6.03 4.55 -7.40
C PHE A 18 4.95 5.37 -6.68
N ILE A 19 3.91 5.80 -7.40
CA ILE A 19 2.81 6.61 -6.84
C ILE A 19 2.05 5.82 -5.77
N THR A 20 1.70 4.57 -6.06
CA THR A 20 0.97 3.73 -5.10
C THR A 20 1.83 3.40 -3.88
N GLY A 21 3.14 3.20 -4.06
CA GLY A 21 4.10 3.03 -2.97
C GLY A 21 4.16 4.26 -2.06
N ILE A 22 4.18 5.48 -2.62
CA ILE A 22 4.07 6.71 -1.83
C ILE A 22 2.74 6.75 -1.07
N ALA A 23 1.62 6.40 -1.71
CA ALA A 23 0.32 6.41 -1.05
C ALA A 23 0.27 5.42 0.13
N TRP A 24 0.82 4.21 -0.03
CA TRP A 24 0.83 3.19 1.02
C TRP A 24 1.74 3.56 2.20
N ILE A 25 2.95 4.03 1.91
CA ILE A 25 3.89 4.46 2.96
C ILE A 25 3.35 5.72 3.65
N GLY A 26 2.79 6.66 2.89
CA GLY A 26 2.20 7.89 3.40
C GLY A 26 1.01 7.63 4.33
N SER A 27 0.09 6.74 3.94
CA SER A 27 -1.02 6.35 4.81
C SER A 27 -0.52 5.66 6.08
N SER A 28 0.52 4.83 5.98
CA SER A 28 1.14 4.19 7.14
C SER A 28 1.72 5.21 8.12
N PHE A 29 2.46 6.23 7.64
CA PHE A 29 2.96 7.30 8.50
C PHE A 29 1.84 8.13 9.11
N TYR A 30 0.77 8.41 8.37
CA TYR A 30 -0.40 9.09 8.91
C TYR A 30 -1.02 8.31 10.08
N PHE A 31 -1.23 6.99 9.94
CA PHE A 31 -1.82 6.19 11.01
C PHE A 31 -0.88 5.99 12.20
N VAL A 32 0.44 5.90 11.98
CA VAL A 32 1.43 5.89 13.07
C VAL A 32 1.39 7.22 13.83
N TRP A 33 1.33 8.34 13.12
CA TRP A 33 1.18 9.65 13.75
C TRP A 33 -0.13 9.74 14.53
N LEU A 34 -1.26 9.33 13.92
CA LEU A 34 -2.58 9.33 14.53
C LEU A 34 -2.56 8.55 15.85
N ASP A 35 -2.06 7.32 15.83
CA ASP A 35 -2.02 6.43 16.98
C ASP A 35 -1.12 6.97 18.11
N ASN A 36 -0.03 7.63 17.76
CA ASN A 36 0.89 8.23 18.74
C ASN A 36 0.38 9.53 19.37
N HIS A 37 -0.67 10.14 18.83
CA HIS A 37 -1.23 11.41 19.29
C HIS A 37 -2.67 11.28 19.82
N LEU A 38 -3.13 10.05 20.07
CA LEU A 38 -4.41 9.83 20.74
C LEU A 38 -4.33 10.31 22.19
N GLU A 39 -5.26 11.18 22.57
CA GLU A 39 -5.48 11.59 23.96
C GLU A 39 -6.59 10.75 24.59
N ALA A 40 -6.64 10.72 25.92
CA ALA A 40 -7.74 10.08 26.63
C ALA A 40 -9.06 10.83 26.30
N PRO A 41 -10.20 10.11 26.12
CA PRO A 41 -11.47 10.77 25.83
C PRO A 41 -11.85 11.76 26.92
N GLN A 42 -12.23 12.98 26.53
CA GLN A 42 -12.65 14.01 27.49
C GLN A 42 -14.11 13.88 27.89
N ASP A 43 -14.96 13.35 27.00
CA ASP A 43 -16.38 13.09 27.29
C ASP A 43 -16.59 11.70 27.91
N SER A 44 -17.22 11.67 29.09
CA SER A 44 -17.67 10.44 29.74
C SER A 44 -18.52 9.54 28.84
N ALA A 45 -19.34 10.12 27.96
CA ALA A 45 -20.18 9.35 27.04
C ALA A 45 -19.35 8.57 26.01
N ASP A 46 -18.16 9.04 25.65
CA ASP A 46 -17.28 8.34 24.72
C ASP A 46 -16.51 7.22 25.41
N VAL A 47 -16.17 7.40 26.70
CA VAL A 47 -15.67 6.32 27.54
C VAL A 47 -16.70 5.18 27.63
N ASP A 48 -17.97 5.51 27.87
CA ASP A 48 -19.05 4.53 27.97
C ASP A 48 -19.29 3.77 26.65
N LYS A 49 -19.02 4.39 25.50
CA LYS A 49 -19.05 3.75 24.17
C LYS A 49 -17.83 2.85 23.90
N GLY A 50 -16.82 2.85 24.77
CA GLY A 50 -15.60 2.06 24.62
C GLY A 50 -14.51 2.72 23.77
N VAL A 51 -14.56 4.04 23.60
CA VAL A 51 -13.47 4.80 22.95
C VAL A 51 -12.22 4.70 23.84
N GLY A 52 -11.12 4.25 23.24
CA GLY A 52 -9.84 4.06 23.92
C GLY A 52 -8.94 5.29 23.88
N GLY A 53 -9.12 6.12 22.85
CA GLY A 53 -8.45 7.39 22.67
C GLY A 53 -9.09 8.17 21.53
N GLU A 54 -8.90 9.47 21.54
CA GLU A 54 -9.45 10.39 20.55
C GLU A 54 -8.44 11.45 20.15
N ILE A 55 -8.67 12.06 18.99
CA ILE A 55 -7.84 13.15 18.50
C ILE A 55 -8.68 14.16 17.74
N TRP A 56 -8.42 15.43 18.01
CA TRP A 56 -8.93 16.56 17.28
C TRP A 56 -7.87 17.07 16.33
N SER A 57 -8.23 17.26 15.06
CA SER A 57 -7.32 17.78 14.04
C SER A 57 -8.01 18.81 13.17
N VAL A 58 -7.23 19.70 12.55
CA VAL A 58 -7.72 20.76 11.67
C VAL A 58 -7.07 20.65 10.30
N HIS A 59 -7.88 20.70 9.24
CA HIS A 59 -7.39 20.75 7.86
C HIS A 59 -8.38 21.48 6.95
N GLY A 60 -7.87 22.34 6.06
CA GLY A 60 -8.72 23.11 5.14
C GLY A 60 -9.76 24.02 5.84
N GLY A 61 -9.51 24.41 7.09
CA GLY A 61 -10.44 25.19 7.91
C GLY A 61 -11.55 24.37 8.61
N GLY A 62 -11.62 23.05 8.37
CA GLY A 62 -12.52 22.14 9.07
C GLY A 62 -11.86 21.44 10.25
N PHE A 63 -12.67 21.02 11.23
CA PHE A 63 -12.23 20.24 12.39
C PHE A 63 -12.70 18.80 12.27
N TYR A 64 -11.81 17.86 12.54
CA TYR A 64 -12.06 16.43 12.53
C TYR A 64 -11.90 15.90 13.95
N HIS A 65 -12.84 15.07 14.38
CA HIS A 65 -12.79 14.34 15.64
C HIS A 65 -12.75 12.84 15.32
N ALA A 66 -11.59 12.24 15.47
CA ALA A 66 -11.39 10.81 15.22
C ALA A 66 -11.30 10.07 16.56
N GLN A 67 -12.05 8.96 16.66
CA GLN A 67 -12.13 8.13 17.85
C GLN A 67 -11.64 6.72 17.52
N LYS A 68 -10.69 6.22 18.31
CA LYS A 68 -10.21 4.84 18.20
C LYS A 68 -10.82 4.00 19.31
N TYR A 69 -11.61 3.01 18.93
CA TYR A 69 -12.21 2.06 19.86
C TYR A 69 -11.20 0.98 20.24
N ARG A 70 -11.21 0.54 21.51
CA ARG A 70 -10.30 -0.54 21.98
C ARG A 70 -10.65 -1.90 21.36
N VAL A 71 -11.94 -2.10 21.13
CA VAL A 71 -12.55 -3.29 20.53
C VAL A 71 -13.65 -2.84 19.58
N ALA A 72 -14.26 -3.77 18.83
CA ALA A 72 -15.39 -3.43 17.97
C ALA A 72 -16.52 -2.77 18.80
N PRO A 73 -17.06 -1.61 18.37
CA PRO A 73 -18.19 -0.98 19.04
C PRO A 73 -19.45 -1.87 18.95
N PRO A 74 -20.42 -1.68 19.86
CA PRO A 74 -21.68 -2.45 19.83
C PRO A 74 -22.47 -2.30 18.53
N VAL A 75 -22.34 -1.15 17.87
CA VAL A 75 -22.95 -0.85 16.57
C VAL A 75 -21.85 -0.44 15.61
N LEU A 76 -21.62 -1.27 14.60
CA LEU A 76 -20.76 -0.93 13.47
C LEU A 76 -21.59 -0.29 12.35
N PRO A 77 -21.11 0.81 11.74
CA PRO A 77 -21.77 1.38 10.58
C PRO A 77 -21.76 0.38 9.42
N SER A 78 -22.78 0.47 8.55
CA SER A 78 -22.89 -0.39 7.36
C SER A 78 -21.75 -0.18 6.36
N THR A 79 -21.15 1.01 6.37
CA THR A 79 -20.06 1.39 5.47
C THR A 79 -18.79 1.61 6.29
N LEU A 80 -17.76 0.83 5.99
CA LEU A 80 -16.42 0.96 6.57
C LEU A 80 -15.43 1.33 5.47
N HIS A 81 -14.73 2.45 5.65
CA HIS A 81 -13.68 2.90 4.75
C HIS A 81 -12.36 2.27 5.16
N TRP A 82 -11.99 1.16 4.51
CA TRP A 82 -10.76 0.45 4.80
C TRP A 82 -9.64 0.85 3.83
N PHE A 83 -8.56 1.40 4.39
CA PHE A 83 -7.31 1.77 3.71
C PHE A 83 -6.45 0.54 3.35
N LYS A 84 -6.96 -0.30 2.43
CA LYS A 84 -6.25 -1.50 1.92
C LYS A 84 -5.70 -1.33 0.52
N TRP A 85 -6.28 -0.39 -0.23
CA TRP A 85 -6.08 -0.33 -1.68
C TRP A 85 -4.71 0.20 -2.04
N GLU A 86 -4.15 1.07 -1.21
CA GLU A 86 -2.80 1.58 -1.36
C GLU A 86 -1.80 0.41 -1.35
N ALA A 87 -1.83 -0.40 -0.28
CA ALA A 87 -0.96 -1.56 -0.13
C ALA A 87 -1.19 -2.62 -1.24
N TYR A 88 -2.45 -2.97 -1.52
CA TYR A 88 -2.77 -3.97 -2.54
C TYR A 88 -2.35 -3.52 -3.93
N THR A 89 -2.52 -2.24 -4.27
CA THR A 89 -2.13 -1.74 -5.59
C THR A 89 -0.62 -1.62 -5.72
N THR A 90 0.11 -1.27 -4.65
CA THR A 90 1.57 -1.35 -4.64
C THR A 90 2.05 -2.79 -4.87
N TRP A 91 1.45 -3.76 -4.17
CA TRP A 91 1.81 -5.16 -4.36
C TRP A 91 1.52 -5.63 -5.79
N MET A 92 0.32 -5.37 -6.31
CA MET A 92 -0.06 -5.77 -7.68
C MET A 92 0.84 -5.15 -8.74
N SER A 93 1.13 -3.84 -8.63
CA SER A 93 2.04 -3.16 -9.56
C SER A 93 3.49 -3.63 -9.43
N GLY A 94 3.93 -4.00 -8.22
CA GLY A 94 5.24 -4.59 -7.98
C GLY A 94 5.37 -5.97 -8.62
N MET A 95 4.35 -6.82 -8.46
CA MET A 95 4.29 -8.13 -9.12
C MET A 95 4.24 -8.00 -10.64
N PHE A 96 3.49 -7.02 -11.16
CA PHE A 96 3.49 -6.71 -12.59
C PHE A 96 4.89 -6.31 -13.08
N LEU A 97 5.60 -5.43 -12.37
CA LEU A 97 6.96 -5.04 -12.75
C LEU A 97 7.97 -6.17 -12.62
N LEU A 98 7.83 -7.04 -11.61
CA LEU A 98 8.64 -8.24 -11.49
C LEU A 98 8.49 -9.11 -12.75
N ALA A 99 7.25 -9.40 -13.14
CA ALA A 99 6.97 -10.18 -14.33
C ALA A 99 7.48 -9.50 -15.62
N LEU A 100 7.27 -8.20 -15.77
CA LEU A 100 7.64 -7.47 -16.98
C LEU A 100 9.16 -7.29 -17.12
N VAL A 101 9.85 -6.93 -16.04
CA VAL A 101 11.28 -6.60 -16.08
C VAL A 101 12.13 -7.86 -16.00
N TYR A 102 11.83 -8.75 -15.05
CA TYR A 102 12.70 -9.89 -14.75
C TYR A 102 12.28 -11.17 -15.46
N TRP A 103 10.98 -11.44 -15.59
CA TRP A 103 10.55 -12.70 -16.23
C TRP A 103 10.46 -12.58 -17.75
N TYR A 104 9.80 -11.53 -18.26
CA TYR A 104 9.77 -11.27 -19.71
C TYR A 104 11.15 -10.81 -20.21
N GLY A 105 11.89 -10.03 -19.41
CA GLY A 105 13.28 -9.63 -19.70
C GLY A 105 14.35 -10.61 -19.20
N ALA A 106 14.03 -11.89 -18.98
CA ALA A 106 14.91 -12.85 -18.30
C ALA A 106 16.30 -13.00 -18.93
N GLU A 107 16.42 -12.95 -20.26
CA GLU A 107 17.70 -13.05 -20.96
C GLU A 107 18.68 -11.93 -20.57
N VAL A 108 18.16 -10.76 -20.16
CA VAL A 108 18.97 -9.59 -19.81
C VAL A 108 19.13 -9.45 -18.31
N TYR A 109 18.08 -9.70 -17.53
CA TYR A 109 18.04 -9.35 -16.11
C TYR A 109 18.09 -10.56 -15.15
N LEU A 110 17.90 -11.79 -15.64
CA LEU A 110 17.79 -12.97 -14.80
C LEU A 110 18.84 -14.05 -15.13
N ILE A 111 19.26 -14.15 -16.39
CA ILE A 111 20.18 -15.20 -16.87
C ILE A 111 21.58 -14.63 -17.07
N ASP A 112 22.58 -15.28 -16.46
CA ASP A 112 23.99 -15.13 -16.81
C ASP A 112 24.47 -16.39 -17.55
N GLN A 113 24.55 -16.29 -18.88
CA GLN A 113 24.96 -17.41 -19.73
C GLN A 113 26.41 -17.86 -19.50
N SER A 114 27.25 -17.04 -18.87
CA SER A 114 28.63 -17.43 -18.53
C SER A 114 28.69 -18.38 -17.32
N VAL A 115 27.64 -18.40 -16.51
CA VAL A 115 27.52 -19.26 -15.32
C VAL A 115 26.70 -20.52 -15.64
N ALA A 116 25.55 -20.36 -16.31
CA ALA A 116 24.67 -21.46 -16.66
C ALA A 116 23.84 -21.19 -17.92
N GLU A 117 23.78 -22.16 -18.82
CA GLU A 117 22.95 -22.11 -20.03
C GLU A 117 21.49 -22.47 -19.71
N LEU A 118 20.76 -21.52 -19.12
CA LEU A 118 19.35 -21.66 -18.79
C LEU A 118 18.45 -21.10 -19.90
N THR A 119 17.31 -21.75 -20.12
CA THR A 119 16.22 -21.16 -20.91
C THR A 119 15.46 -20.14 -20.04
N PRO A 120 14.82 -19.12 -20.63
CA PRO A 120 13.98 -18.16 -19.89
C PRO A 120 12.95 -18.82 -18.97
N VAL A 121 12.27 -19.87 -19.43
CA VAL A 121 11.27 -20.60 -18.64
C VAL A 121 11.90 -21.31 -17.44
N ALA A 122 13.06 -21.96 -17.64
CA ALA A 122 13.77 -22.63 -16.56
C ALA A 122 14.26 -21.61 -15.51
N ALA A 123 14.80 -20.47 -15.96
CA ALA A 123 15.26 -19.40 -15.08
C ALA A 123 14.12 -18.82 -14.23
N VAL A 124 12.95 -18.55 -14.83
CA VAL A 124 11.77 -18.06 -14.11
C VAL A 124 11.25 -19.10 -13.10
N GLY A 125 11.28 -20.39 -13.45
CA GLY A 125 10.78 -21.45 -12.57
C GLY A 125 11.60 -21.71 -11.30
N ILE A 126 12.85 -21.23 -11.25
CA ILE A 126 13.76 -21.41 -10.11
C ILE A 126 14.11 -20.08 -9.39
N ALA A 127 13.57 -18.96 -9.88
CA ALA A 127 13.72 -17.63 -9.27
C ALA A 127 12.82 -17.46 -8.04
#